data_AF-A0A2Z6QQU0-F1
#
_entry.id   AF-A0A2Z6QQU0-F1
#
_cell.length_a   1.000
_cell.length_b   1.000
_cell.length_c   1.000
_cell.angle_alpha   90.00
_cell.angle_beta   90.00
_cell.angle_gamma   90.00
#
_symmetry.space_group_name_H-M   'P 1'
#
loop_
_entity.id
_entity.type
_entity.pdbx_description
1 polymer ?
#
loop_
_entity_poly.entity_id
_entity_poly.type
_entity_poly.pdbx_seq_one_letter_code
_entity_poly.pdbx_strand_id
1 'polypeptide(L)'
;MGVIAYIDPKRLENYLYKYNDKSDIYSLGVLMWELSSGKPPFLDNESVSHLKLHLIDGLREEPVPDTPEEYLELYKLCWDPNPDVRPSINKVFIKLGKMLGIQDTSVDDNFINIANGLKNGPISNTISSVISNDDFESLFIPDDL
;
A
#
# COMPACT_ATOMS: atom_id res chain seq x y z
N MET A 1 -15.72 4.70 -9.74
CA MET A 1 -15.27 3.39 -9.21
C MET A 1 -13.88 3.16 -9.73
N GLY A 2 -12.92 2.81 -8.85
CA GLY A 2 -11.54 2.56 -9.26
C GLY A 2 -11.38 1.29 -10.11
N VAL A 3 -10.19 1.11 -10.67
CA VAL A 3 -9.84 -0.09 -11.46
C VAL A 3 -9.75 -1.29 -10.52
N ILE A 4 -10.50 -2.35 -10.82
CA ILE A 4 -10.74 -3.46 -9.88
C ILE A 4 -9.47 -4.15 -9.37
N ALA A 5 -8.42 -4.21 -10.21
CA ALA A 5 -7.14 -4.80 -9.88
C ALA A 5 -6.47 -4.18 -8.65
N TYR A 6 -6.66 -2.86 -8.45
CA TYR A 6 -6.06 -2.09 -7.37
C TYR A 6 -6.95 -2.03 -6.13
N ILE A 7 -8.19 -2.53 -6.19
CA ILE A 7 -9.09 -2.51 -5.04
C ILE A 7 -8.71 -3.64 -4.08
N ASP A 8 -8.55 -3.30 -2.79
CA ASP A 8 -8.28 -4.28 -1.72
C ASP A 8 -9.26 -5.46 -1.78
N PRO A 9 -8.80 -6.72 -1.84
CA PRO A 9 -9.66 -7.89 -1.88
C PRO A 9 -10.64 -7.96 -0.71
N LYS A 10 -10.27 -7.47 0.49
CA LYS A 10 -11.21 -7.41 1.63
C LYS A 10 -12.38 -6.45 1.38
N ARG A 11 -12.16 -5.37 0.63
CA ARG A 11 -13.22 -4.46 0.21
C ARG A 11 -14.11 -5.11 -0.86
N LEU A 12 -13.53 -5.88 -1.77
CA LEU A 12 -14.26 -6.61 -2.80
C LEU A 12 -15.16 -7.70 -2.18
N GLU A 13 -14.63 -8.43 -1.20
CA GLU A 13 -15.35 -9.44 -0.43
C GLU A 13 -16.45 -8.84 0.45
N ASN A 14 -16.11 -7.79 1.20
CA ASN A 14 -17.03 -7.12 2.12
C ASN A 14 -17.10 -5.62 1.86
N TYR A 15 -18.21 -5.16 1.30
CA TYR A 15 -18.45 -3.74 1.02
C TYR A 15 -18.56 -2.86 2.29
N LEU A 16 -18.64 -3.44 3.49
CA LEU A 16 -18.58 -2.72 4.76
C LEU A 16 -17.15 -2.50 5.25
N TYR A 17 -16.17 -3.24 4.70
CA TYR A 17 -14.75 -3.02 5.00
C TYR A 17 -14.35 -1.64 4.52
N LYS A 18 -14.02 -0.73 5.44
CA LYS A 18 -13.58 0.61 5.09
C LYS A 18 -12.16 0.56 4.55
N TYR A 19 -11.90 1.35 3.52
CA TYR A 19 -10.53 1.61 3.09
C TYR A 19 -9.73 2.18 4.26
N ASN A 20 -8.49 1.74 4.33
CA ASN A 20 -7.51 2.16 5.32
C ASN A 20 -6.12 2.11 4.68
N ASP A 21 -5.09 2.50 5.44
CA ASP A 21 -3.72 2.52 4.96
C ASP A 21 -3.26 1.16 4.37
N LYS A 22 -3.80 0.03 4.85
CA LYS A 22 -3.47 -1.29 4.31
C LYS A 22 -4.07 -1.53 2.93
N SER A 23 -5.20 -0.91 2.62
CA SER A 23 -5.77 -0.90 1.28
C SER A 23 -4.90 -0.10 0.32
N ASP A 24 -4.36 1.04 0.75
CA ASP A 24 -3.42 1.82 -0.08
C ASP A 24 -2.13 1.06 -0.36
N ILE A 25 -1.62 0.32 0.64
CA ILE A 25 -0.45 -0.55 0.47
C ILE A 25 -0.74 -1.69 -0.51
N TYR A 26 -1.96 -2.23 -0.54
CA TYR A 26 -2.35 -3.22 -1.56
C TYR A 26 -2.28 -2.62 -2.96
N SER A 27 -2.90 -1.46 -3.17
CA SER A 27 -2.88 -0.74 -4.45
C SER A 27 -1.44 -0.44 -4.90
N LEU A 28 -0.58 -0.04 -3.95
CA LEU A 28 0.84 0.20 -4.20
C LEU A 28 1.57 -1.09 -4.63
N GLY A 29 1.26 -2.24 -4.04
CA GLY A 29 1.81 -3.52 -4.47
C GLY A 29 1.47 -3.87 -5.93
N VAL A 30 0.22 -3.64 -6.32
CA VAL A 30 -0.22 -3.82 -7.72
C VAL A 30 0.50 -2.85 -8.66
N LEU A 31 0.63 -1.58 -8.26
CA LEU A 31 1.36 -0.57 -9.02
C LEU A 31 2.85 -0.92 -9.18
N MET A 32 3.50 -1.40 -8.12
CA MET A 32 4.89 -1.83 -8.18
C MET A 32 5.09 -2.99 -9.16
N TRP A 33 4.16 -3.95 -9.18
CA TRP A 33 4.17 -5.02 -10.18
C TRP A 33 4.00 -4.47 -11.60
N GLU A 34 3.06 -3.53 -11.82
CA GLU A 34 2.83 -2.90 -13.11
C GLU A 34 4.07 -2.14 -13.61
N LEU A 35 4.77 -1.42 -12.73
CA LEU A 35 6.03 -0.76 -13.06
C LEU A 35 7.11 -1.77 -13.45
N SER A 36 7.14 -2.93 -12.78
CA SER A 36 8.08 -4.00 -13.08
C SER A 36 7.76 -4.68 -14.42
N SER A 37 6.48 -4.91 -14.72
CA SER A 37 6.01 -5.63 -15.90
C SER A 37 5.93 -4.75 -17.14
N GLY A 38 5.75 -3.44 -16.95
CA GLY A 38 5.43 -2.48 -18.00
C GLY A 38 4.04 -2.70 -18.63
N LYS A 39 3.13 -3.40 -17.94
CA LYS A 39 1.83 -3.81 -18.46
C LYS A 39 0.71 -3.57 -17.45
N PRO A 40 -0.51 -3.21 -17.90
CA PRO A 40 -1.66 -3.13 -17.03
C PRO A 40 -1.96 -4.48 -16.35
N PRO A 41 -2.35 -4.49 -15.06
CA PRO A 41 -2.69 -5.72 -14.36
C PRO A 41 -3.95 -6.35 -14.96
N PHE A 42 -3.92 -7.66 -15.10
CA PHE A 42 -5.03 -8.50 -15.53
C PHE A 42 -5.57 -8.17 -16.92
N LEU A 43 -4.70 -7.73 -17.84
CA LEU A 43 -5.04 -7.27 -19.19
C LEU A 43 -5.96 -8.25 -19.96
N ASP A 44 -5.76 -9.55 -19.78
CA ASP A 44 -6.44 -10.61 -20.54
C ASP A 44 -7.74 -11.13 -19.88
N ASN A 45 -8.23 -10.51 -18.80
CA ASN A 45 -9.42 -11.03 -18.11
C ASN A 45 -10.75 -10.66 -18.80
N GLU A 46 -11.55 -11.70 -19.08
CA GLU A 46 -12.77 -11.61 -19.90
C GLU A 46 -13.95 -10.87 -19.24
N SER A 47 -13.97 -10.75 -17.90
CA SER A 47 -15.06 -10.06 -17.18
C SER A 47 -14.62 -9.54 -15.81
N VAL A 48 -15.04 -8.31 -15.50
CA VAL A 48 -14.83 -7.64 -14.20
C VAL A 48 -15.38 -8.47 -13.03
N SER A 49 -16.53 -9.13 -13.21
CA SER A 49 -17.14 -9.94 -12.16
C SER A 49 -16.34 -11.21 -11.86
N HIS A 50 -15.78 -11.86 -12.88
CA HIS A 50 -14.90 -13.02 -12.69
C HIS A 50 -13.59 -12.62 -12.03
N LEU A 51 -12.97 -11.52 -12.51
CA LEU A 51 -11.76 -10.98 -11.91
C LEU A 51 -11.96 -10.64 -10.43
N LYS A 52 -13.11 -10.06 -10.07
CA LYS A 52 -13.47 -9.81 -8.66
C LYS A 52 -13.36 -11.07 -7.80
N LEU A 53 -14.00 -12.16 -8.24
CA LEU A 53 -14.02 -13.42 -7.49
C LEU A 53 -12.62 -14.01 -7.39
N HIS A 54 -11.87 -14.04 -8.50
CA HIS A 54 -10.50 -14.53 -8.50
C HIS A 54 -9.58 -13.74 -7.57
N LEU A 55 -9.70 -12.40 -7.52
CA LEU A 55 -8.91 -11.56 -6.61
C LEU A 55 -9.20 -11.85 -5.13
N ILE A 56 -10.47 -12.08 -4.80
CA ILE A 56 -10.91 -12.50 -3.44
C ILE A 56 -10.30 -13.87 -3.11
N ASP A 57 -10.30 -14.80 -4.06
CA ASP A 57 -9.72 -16.14 -3.91
C ASP A 57 -8.18 -16.16 -3.91
N GLY A 58 -7.54 -14.99 -4.06
CA GLY A 58 -6.09 -14.85 -3.94
C GLY A 58 -5.33 -14.88 -5.26
N LEU A 59 -6.02 -14.80 -6.42
CA LEU A 59 -5.35 -14.62 -7.71
C LEU A 59 -4.45 -13.38 -7.66
N ARG A 60 -3.21 -13.55 -8.08
CA ARG A 60 -2.22 -12.49 -8.28
C ARG A 60 -1.56 -12.68 -9.62
N GLU A 61 -0.95 -11.62 -10.11
CA GLU A 61 -0.12 -11.70 -11.31
C GLU A 61 1.13 -12.56 -11.07
N GLU A 62 1.63 -13.13 -12.15
CA GLU A 62 2.86 -13.90 -12.11
C GLU A 62 4.08 -13.00 -11.87
N PRO A 63 5.12 -13.49 -11.17
CA PRO A 63 6.38 -12.78 -11.04
C PRO A 63 6.96 -12.40 -12.39
N VAL A 64 7.34 -11.13 -12.53
CA VAL A 64 7.96 -10.62 -13.76
C VAL A 64 9.42 -11.10 -13.83
N PRO A 65 9.84 -11.76 -14.93
CA PRO A 65 11.23 -12.16 -15.12
C PRO A 65 12.21 -10.98 -14.96
N ASP A 66 13.42 -11.26 -14.49
CA ASP A 66 14.50 -10.29 -14.29
C ASP A 66 14.23 -9.17 -13.27
N THR A 67 13.10 -9.22 -12.57
CA THR A 67 12.83 -8.32 -11.44
C THR A 67 13.78 -8.64 -10.28
N PRO A 68 14.46 -7.65 -9.69
CA PRO A 68 15.28 -7.87 -8.50
C PRO A 68 14.50 -8.57 -7.38
N GLU A 69 15.08 -9.60 -6.78
CA GLU A 69 14.41 -10.45 -5.79
C GLU A 69 13.83 -9.64 -4.63
N GLU A 70 14.57 -8.66 -4.11
CA GLU A 70 14.09 -7.83 -3.00
C GLU A 70 12.87 -6.96 -3.38
N TYR A 71 12.78 -6.52 -4.64
CA TYR A 71 11.64 -5.75 -5.15
C TYR A 71 10.42 -6.65 -5.35
N LEU A 72 10.64 -7.86 -5.89
CA LEU A 72 9.64 -8.92 -6.02
C LEU A 72 9.02 -9.28 -4.67
N GLU A 73 9.85 -9.53 -3.66
CA GLU A 73 9.39 -9.81 -2.30
C GLU A 73 8.60 -8.63 -1.72
N LEU A 74 9.05 -7.40 -1.98
CA LEU A 74 8.40 -6.22 -1.43
C LEU A 74 6.99 -6.02 -1.99
N TYR A 75 6.80 -6.04 -3.31
CA TYR A 75 5.44 -5.88 -3.84
C TYR A 75 4.56 -7.08 -3.48
N LYS A 76 5.14 -8.28 -3.32
CA LYS A 76 4.42 -9.45 -2.82
C LYS A 76 3.89 -9.28 -1.42
N LEU A 77 4.68 -8.69 -0.53
CA LEU A 77 4.24 -8.33 0.82
C LEU A 77 3.17 -7.23 0.79
N CYS A 78 3.28 -6.26 -0.11
CA CYS A 78 2.32 -5.16 -0.23
C CYS A 78 0.91 -5.63 -0.63
N TRP A 79 0.79 -6.59 -1.55
CA TRP A 79 -0.51 -7.08 -2.03
C TRP A 79 -1.00 -8.38 -1.37
N ASP A 80 -0.41 -8.74 -0.22
CA ASP A 80 -0.76 -9.95 0.54
C ASP A 80 -2.27 -9.97 0.85
N PRO A 81 -2.95 -11.14 0.73
CA PRO A 81 -4.37 -11.25 1.05
C PRO A 81 -4.69 -10.86 2.49
N ASN A 82 -3.76 -11.04 3.43
CA ASN A 82 -3.91 -10.59 4.80
C ASN A 82 -3.36 -9.15 4.99
N PRO A 83 -4.22 -8.14 5.26
CA PRO A 83 -3.80 -6.76 5.51
C PRO A 83 -2.80 -6.60 6.66
N ASP A 84 -2.80 -7.50 7.63
CA ASP A 84 -1.90 -7.44 8.79
C ASP A 84 -0.46 -7.80 8.43
N VAL A 85 -0.25 -8.57 7.36
CA VAL A 85 1.07 -8.91 6.81
C VAL A 85 1.66 -7.74 6.03
N ARG A 86 0.80 -6.93 5.39
CA ARG A 86 1.23 -5.82 4.54
C ARG A 86 2.08 -4.83 5.34
N PRO A 87 3.22 -4.33 4.80
CA PRO A 87 4.06 -3.37 5.48
C PRO A 87 3.34 -2.03 5.71
N SER A 88 3.92 -1.15 6.53
CA SER A 88 3.53 0.27 6.53
C SER A 88 4.26 0.99 5.40
N ILE A 89 3.75 2.15 4.98
CA ILE A 89 4.39 2.94 3.92
C ILE A 89 5.86 3.28 4.25
N ASN A 90 6.17 3.56 5.52
CA ASN A 90 7.55 3.81 5.96
C ASN A 90 8.46 2.60 5.73
N LYS A 91 7.98 1.38 5.97
CA LYS A 91 8.76 0.16 5.72
C LYS A 91 8.99 -0.05 4.22
N VAL A 92 7.99 0.25 3.39
CA VAL A 92 8.11 0.21 1.92
C VAL A 92 9.16 1.21 1.46
N PHE A 93 9.05 2.47 1.90
CA PHE A 93 9.99 3.55 1.58
C PHE A 93 11.43 3.20 1.96
N ILE A 94 11.66 2.73 3.19
CA ILE A 94 13.00 2.34 3.66
C ILE A 94 13.58 1.20 2.80
N LYS A 95 12.77 0.18 2.47
CA LYS A 95 13.23 -0.93 1.61
C LYS A 95 13.60 -0.44 0.22
N LEU A 96 12.75 0.38 -0.41
CA LEU A 96 13.05 0.96 -1.73
C LEU A 96 14.30 1.84 -1.70
N GLY A 97 14.45 2.70 -0.68
CA GLY A 97 15.64 3.53 -0.54
C GLY A 97 16.93 2.72 -0.39
N LYS A 98 16.88 1.61 0.37
CA LYS A 98 18.02 0.68 0.50
C LYS A 98 18.40 0.04 -0.85
N MET A 99 17.42 -0.40 -1.64
CA MET A 99 17.68 -0.95 -2.98
C MET A 99 18.36 0.06 -3.91
N LEU A 100 18.06 1.35 -3.74
CA LEU A 100 18.66 2.46 -4.50
C LEU A 100 20.01 2.93 -3.94
N GLY A 101 20.52 2.32 -2.86
CA GLY A 101 21.77 2.73 -2.22
C GLY A 101 21.68 4.07 -1.47
N ILE A 102 20.47 4.52 -1.13
CA ILE A 102 20.26 5.74 -0.36
C ILE A 102 20.65 5.44 1.10
N GLN A 103 21.81 5.96 1.52
CA GLN A 103 22.41 5.70 2.84
C GLN A 103 21.63 6.36 3.99
N ASP A 104 20.82 7.38 3.69
CA ASP A 104 20.02 8.11 4.67
C ASP A 104 18.53 7.82 4.46
N THR A 105 18.12 6.62 4.90
CA THR A 105 16.69 6.24 4.99
C THR A 105 16.16 6.44 6.40
N SER A 106 16.86 7.23 7.23
CA SER A 106 16.35 7.65 8.54
C SER A 106 15.13 8.53 8.29
N VAL A 107 13.94 7.93 8.35
CA VAL A 107 12.77 8.67 8.83
C VAL A 107 13.15 8.99 10.26
N ASP A 108 13.77 10.16 10.45
CA ASP A 108 14.37 10.67 11.69
C ASP A 108 13.86 9.86 12.88
N ASP A 109 14.68 8.98 13.46
CA ASP A 109 14.24 8.08 14.53
C ASP A 109 13.61 8.88 15.69
N ASN A 110 13.96 10.16 15.80
CA ASN A 110 13.30 11.15 16.63
C ASN A 110 11.82 11.35 16.30
N PHE A 111 11.40 11.53 15.03
CA PHE A 111 9.97 11.64 14.69
C PHE A 111 9.18 10.36 15.00
N ILE A 112 9.75 9.18 14.77
CA ILE A 112 9.09 7.91 15.10
C ILE A 112 8.99 7.72 16.62
N ASN A 113 10.06 8.01 17.36
CA ASN A 113 10.07 7.93 18.82
C ASN A 113 9.18 9.00 19.47
N ILE A 114 9.12 10.20 18.89
CA ILE A 114 8.19 11.26 19.29
C ILE A 114 6.75 10.81 19.02
N ALA A 115 6.42 10.35 17.81
CA ALA A 115 5.07 9.87 17.48
C ALA A 115 4.63 8.70 18.38
N ASN A 116 5.52 7.76 18.68
CA ASN A 116 5.25 6.63 19.57
C ASN A 116 5.15 7.05 21.05
N GLY A 117 5.96 8.01 21.50
CA GLY A 117 5.87 8.59 22.84
C GLY A 117 4.60 9.42 23.06
N LEU A 118 4.13 10.10 22.02
CA LEU A 118 2.93 10.94 22.03
C LEU A 118 1.64 10.11 22.02
N LYS A 119 1.62 8.94 21.36
CA LYS A 119 0.47 8.01 21.37
C LYS A 119 0.26 7.31 22.72
N ASN A 120 1.31 7.17 23.52
CA ASN A 120 1.30 6.42 24.78
C ASN A 120 1.40 7.32 26.04
N GLY A 121 1.42 8.64 25.87
CA GLY A 121 1.54 9.63 26.96
C GLY A 121 0.21 10.32 27.33
N PRO A 122 0.19 11.09 28.43
CA PRO A 122 -1.02 11.75 28.96
C PRO A 122 -1.64 12.82 28.03
N ILE A 123 -0.96 13.19 26.95
CA ILE A 123 -1.36 14.20 25.96
C ILE A 123 -2.02 13.58 24.71
N SER A 124 -2.13 12.24 24.65
CA SER A 124 -2.68 11.48 23.50
C SER A 124 -4.03 12.02 23.02
N ASN A 125 -4.93 12.34 23.97
CA ASN A 125 -6.28 12.85 23.66
C ASN A 125 -6.28 14.26 23.05
N THR A 126 -5.29 15.09 23.38
CA THR A 126 -5.15 16.45 22.82
C THR A 126 -4.56 16.40 21.41
N ILE A 127 -3.69 15.43 21.12
CA ILE A 127 -3.03 15.31 19.82
C ILE A 127 -3.98 14.75 18.75
N SER A 128 -4.93 13.89 19.12
CA SER A 128 -6.06 13.51 18.25
C SER A 128 -6.91 14.70 17.80
N SER A 129 -6.83 15.85 18.48
CA SER A 129 -7.50 17.09 18.09
C SER A 129 -6.60 18.12 17.39
N VAL A 130 -5.29 17.87 17.32
CA VAL A 130 -4.28 18.81 16.74
C VAL A 130 -3.69 18.27 15.44
N ILE A 131 -3.50 16.95 15.32
CA ILE A 131 -3.29 16.31 14.02
C ILE A 131 -4.67 16.21 13.38
N SER A 132 -5.11 17.30 12.77
CA SER A 132 -6.22 17.25 11.82
C SER A 132 -5.81 16.31 10.68
N ASN A 133 -6.77 15.57 10.13
CA ASN A 133 -6.55 14.78 8.91
C ASN A 133 -6.03 15.63 7.72
N ASP A 134 -6.07 16.95 7.86
CA ASP A 134 -5.71 17.96 6.87
C ASP A 134 -4.20 17.98 6.50
N ASP A 135 -3.29 17.51 7.38
CA ASP A 135 -1.84 17.47 7.06
C ASP A 135 -1.48 16.39 6.01
N PHE A 136 -2.41 15.45 5.74
CA PHE A 136 -2.29 14.48 4.63
C PHE A 136 -3.12 14.87 3.39
N GLU A 137 -4.09 15.79 3.50
CA GLU A 137 -4.84 16.28 2.33
C GLU A 137 -3.97 17.11 1.39
N SER A 138 -2.91 17.75 1.88
CA SER A 138 -2.00 18.53 1.03
C SER A 138 -1.13 17.68 0.08
N LEU A 139 -1.19 16.34 0.20
CA LEU A 139 -0.52 15.39 -0.68
C LEU A 139 -1.47 14.72 -1.69
N PHE A 140 -2.78 15.00 -1.63
CA PHE A 140 -3.71 14.58 -2.68
C PHE A 140 -3.48 15.44 -3.93
N ILE A 141 -3.00 14.82 -5.00
CA ILE A 141 -3.17 15.37 -6.34
C ILE A 141 -4.65 15.16 -6.69
N PRO A 142 -5.43 16.22 -6.99
CA PRO A 142 -6.84 16.07 -7.31
C PRO A 142 -7.05 15.12 -8.49
N ASP A 143 -7.99 14.18 -8.35
CA ASP A 143 -8.49 13.33 -9.43
C ASP A 143 -9.32 14.16 -10.42
N ASP A 144 -8.67 14.96 -11.28
CA ASP A 144 -9.30 15.55 -12.44
C ASP A 144 -8.34 15.53 -13.65
N LEU A 145 -8.49 14.49 -14.47
CA LEU A 145 -8.39 14.50 -15.94
C LEU A 145 -9.16 13.32 -16.54
#